data_AF-A0A6F8SMZ2-F1
#
_entry.id   AF-A0A6F8SMZ2-F1
#
_cell.length_a   1.000
_cell.length_b   1.000
_cell.length_c   1.000
_cell.angle_alpha   90.00
_cell.angle_beta   90.00
_cell.angle_gamma   90.00
#
_symmetry.space_group_name_H-M   'P 1'
#
loop_
_entity.id
_entity.type
_entity.pdbx_description
1 polymer ?
#
loop_
_entity_poly.entity_id
_entity_poly.type
_entity_poly.pdbx_seq_one_letter_code
_entity_poly.pdbx_strand_id
1 'polypeptide(L)' 'MDDLQQITAELSGKTNFDAEHEGDLFERIAIIEKQEAAGELIPGLNKVDHILIAAMFIVLGVLPVIWYAITYA' A
#
# COMPACT_ATOMS: atom_id res chain seq x y z
N MET A 1 22.63 12.74 -0.65
CA MET A 1 22.89 12.17 -1.98
C MET A 1 21.54 12.09 -2.67
N ASP A 2 21.50 12.33 -3.97
CA ASP A 2 20.25 12.31 -4.76
C ASP A 2 19.87 10.86 -5.06
N ASP A 3 18.64 10.45 -4.72
CA ASP A 3 18.17 9.06 -4.80
C ASP A 3 18.34 8.50 -6.22
N LEU A 4 18.08 9.35 -7.24
CA LEU A 4 18.27 9.01 -8.64
C LEU A 4 19.74 8.65 -8.98
N GLN A 5 20.71 9.35 -8.40
CA GLN A 5 22.13 9.09 -8.63
C GLN A 5 22.56 7.75 -8.04
N GLN A 6 22.00 7.37 -6.89
CA GLN A 6 22.26 6.08 -6.27
C GLN A 6 21.66 4.93 -7.11
N ILE A 7 20.38 5.06 -7.50
CA ILE A 7 19.69 4.07 -8.34
C ILE A 7 20.42 3.89 -9.68
N THR A 8 20.83 4.99 -10.31
CA THR A 8 21.59 4.96 -11.57
C THR A 8 22.93 4.24 -11.39
N ALA A 9 23.66 4.52 -10.30
CA ALA A 9 24.94 3.86 -10.03
C ALA A 9 24.80 2.36 -9.74
N GLU A 10 23.69 1.93 -9.14
CA GLU A 10 23.45 0.54 -8.78
C GLU A 10 22.96 -0.32 -9.95
N LEU A 11 22.09 0.25 -10.80
CA LEU A 11 21.34 -0.49 -11.81
C LEU A 11 21.80 -0.25 -13.25
N SER A 12 22.54 0.82 -13.53
CA SER A 12 22.99 1.11 -14.90
C SER A 12 23.79 -0.06 -15.50
N GLY A 13 23.41 -0.47 -16.71
CA GLY A 13 24.02 -1.58 -17.44
C GLY A 13 23.62 -2.97 -16.95
N LYS A 14 22.74 -3.09 -15.94
CA LYS A 14 22.27 -4.37 -15.39
C LYS A 14 20.81 -4.66 -15.75
N THR A 15 20.09 -3.70 -16.35
CA THR A 15 18.64 -3.84 -16.57
C THR A 15 18.27 -4.45 -17.92
N ASN A 16 19.24 -4.74 -18.80
CA ASN A 16 19.01 -5.19 -20.18
C ASN A 16 18.19 -4.22 -21.05
N PHE A 17 17.98 -2.98 -20.61
CA PHE A 17 17.35 -1.92 -21.40
C PHE A 17 18.40 -1.07 -22.12
N ASP A 18 17.96 -0.36 -23.16
CA ASP A 18 18.77 0.70 -23.75
C ASP A 18 18.86 1.92 -22.80
N ALA A 19 19.80 2.82 -23.07
CA ALA A 19 20.09 3.95 -22.20
C ALA A 19 18.91 4.94 -22.04
N GLU A 20 17.98 4.97 -22.99
CA GLU A 20 16.78 5.82 -22.92
C GLU A 20 15.75 5.22 -21.97
N HIS A 21 15.50 3.91 -22.08
CA HIS A 21 14.57 3.19 -21.21
C HIS A 21 15.13 2.93 -19.80
N GLU A 22 16.46 2.86 -19.63
CA GLU A 22 17.08 2.81 -18.30
C GLU A 22 16.79 4.08 -17.48
N GLY A 23 16.83 5.25 -18.13
CA GLY A 23 16.53 6.52 -17.48
C GLY A 23 15.10 6.59 -16.93
N ASP A 24 14.10 6.22 -17.74
CA ASP A 24 12.68 6.16 -17.31
C ASP A 24 12.49 5.13 -16.19
N LEU A 25 13.20 4.01 -16.24
CA LEU A 25 13.15 3.00 -15.17
C LEU A 25 13.66 3.57 -13.85
N PHE A 26 14.80 4.27 -13.86
CA PHE A 26 15.40 4.83 -12.64
C PHE A 26 14.57 5.96 -12.05
N GLU A 27 13.96 6.79 -12.89
CA GLU A 27 13.05 7.85 -12.44
C GLU A 27 11.82 7.26 -11.74
N ARG A 28 11.23 6.20 -12.29
CA ARG A 28 10.10 5.49 -11.65
C ARG A 28 10.50 4.84 -10.33
N ILE A 29 11.67 4.24 -10.25
CA ILE A 29 12.18 3.65 -9.00
C ILE A 29 12.38 4.74 -7.94
N ALA A 30 12.94 5.90 -8.30
CA ALA A 30 13.13 7.01 -7.39
C ALA A 30 11.80 7.56 -6.84
N ILE A 31 10.75 7.58 -7.66
CA ILE A 31 9.39 7.96 -7.22
C ILE A 31 8.85 6.94 -6.22
N ILE A 32 9.03 5.63 -6.49
CA ILE A 32 8.57 4.57 -5.60
C ILE A 32 9.32 4.61 -4.26
N GLU A 33 10.65 4.76 -4.25
CA GLU A 33 11.43 4.86 -3.01
C GLU A 33 11.03 6.08 -2.16
N LYS A 34 10.72 7.21 -2.81
CA LYS A 34 10.17 8.38 -2.10
C LYS A 34 8.79 8.11 -1.50
N GLN A 35 7.91 7.43 -2.24
CA GLN A 35 6.61 7.00 -1.73
C GLN A 35 6.74 5.99 -0.58
N GLU A 36 7.79 5.16 -0.59
CA GLU A 36 8.10 4.21 0.50
C GLU A 36 8.51 4.96 1.76
N ALA A 37 9.48 5.86 1.62
CA ALA A 37 10.00 6.68 2.70
C ALA A 37 8.90 7.57 3.31
N ALA A 38 7.94 8.03 2.50
CA ALA A 38 6.78 8.79 2.96
C ALA A 38 5.68 7.90 3.59
N GLY A 39 5.77 6.57 3.48
CA GLY A 39 4.72 5.65 3.93
C GLY A 39 3.44 5.70 3.10
N GLU A 40 3.52 6.22 1.87
CA GLU A 40 2.39 6.38 0.93
C GLU A 40 2.25 5.21 -0.04
N LEU A 41 3.23 4.31 -0.07
CA LEU A 41 3.28 3.16 -0.99
C LEU A 41 2.16 2.15 -0.74
N ILE A 42 1.68 2.05 0.51
CA ILE A 42 0.45 1.35 0.87
C ILE A 42 -0.51 2.41 1.41
N PRO A 43 -1.66 2.68 0.77
CA PRO A 43 -2.63 3.61 1.33
C PRO A 43 -3.06 3.08 2.69
N GLY A 44 -2.69 3.80 3.76
CA GLY A 44 -3.13 3.48 5.10
C GLY A 44 -4.66 3.42 5.15
N LEU A 45 -5.20 2.54 6.00
CA LEU A 45 -6.65 2.39 6.18
C LEU A 45 -7.30 3.76 6.37
N ASN A 46 -8.15 4.14 5.43
CA ASN A 46 -8.84 5.43 5.47
C ASN A 46 -9.89 5.39 6.59
N LYS A 47 -10.44 6.55 6.97
CA LYS A 47 -11.54 6.65 7.93
C LYS A 47 -12.74 5.80 7.51
N VAL A 48 -12.99 5.70 6.21
CA VAL A 48 -14.06 4.87 5.65
C VAL A 48 -13.81 3.39 5.91
N ASP A 49 -12.57 2.92 5.75
CA ASP A 49 -12.21 1.52 5.99
C ASP A 49 -12.40 1.14 7.46
N HIS A 50 -12.08 2.06 8.39
CA HIS A 50 -12.33 1.86 9.81
C HIS A 50 -13.83 1.74 10.13
N ILE A 51 -14.68 2.55 9.48
CA ILE A 51 -16.14 2.46 9.63
C ILE A 51 -16.66 1.13 9.09
N LEU A 52 -16.17 0.68 7.94
CA LEU A 52 -16.54 -0.61 7.35
C LEU A 52 -16.13 -1.79 8.22
N ILE A 53 -14.93 -1.76 8.79
CA ILE A 53 -14.45 -2.78 9.74
C ILE A 53 -15.36 -2.82 10.98
N ALA A 54 -15.69 -1.66 11.56
CA ALA A 54 -16.58 -1.60 12.72
C ALA A 54 -18.00 -2.14 12.39
N ALA A 55 -18.54 -1.78 11.23
CA ALA A 55 -19.82 -2.31 10.76
C ALA A 55 -19.79 -3.83 10.60
N MET A 56 -18.69 -4.38 10.08
CA MET A 56 -18.49 -5.82 9.93
C MET A 56 -18.51 -6.54 11.29
N PHE A 57 -17.84 -5.99 12.31
CA PHE A 57 -17.87 -6.54 13.66
C PHE A 57 -19.28 -6.56 14.26
N ILE A 58 -20.06 -5.51 14.02
CA ILE A 58 -21.44 -5.44 14.51
C ILE A 58 -22.31 -6.49 13.79
N VAL A 59 -22.22 -6.57 12.47
CA VAL A 59 -23.07 -7.45 11.65
C VAL A 59 -22.75 -8.93 11.87
N LEU A 60 -21.47 -9.29 11.98
CA LEU A 60 -21.04 -10.68 12.12
C LEU A 60 -20.87 -11.13 13.57
N GLY A 61 -20.58 -10.21 14.49
CA GLY A 61 -20.36 -10.52 15.90
C GLY A 61 -21.56 -10.25 16.79
N VAL A 62 -22.10 -9.02 16.74
CA VAL A 62 -23.10 -8.56 17.71
C VAL A 62 -24.51 -8.99 17.31
N LEU A 63 -24.91 -8.75 16.06
CA LEU A 63 -26.27 -9.08 15.59
C LEU A 63 -26.64 -10.56 15.74
N PRO A 64 -25.78 -11.54 15.40
CA PRO A 64 -26.14 -12.95 15.55
C PRO A 64 -26.30 -13.37 17.01
N VAL A 65 -25.52 -12.79 17.92
CA VAL A 65 -25.62 -13.05 19.36
C VAL A 65 -26.93 -12.52 19.92
N ILE A 66 -27.30 -11.28 19.58
CA ILE A 66 -28.59 -10.69 19.98
C ILE A 66 -29.75 -11.50 19.40
N TRP A 67 -29.68 -11.86 18.12
CA TRP A 67 -30.70 -12.68 17.47
C TRP A 67 -30.87 -14.02 18.17
N TYR A 68 -29.76 -14.72 18.43
CA TYR A 68 -29.79 -16.00 19.15
C TYR A 68 -30.40 -15.84 20.54
N ALA A 69 -30.03 -14.80 21.28
CA ALA A 69 -30.60 -14.50 22.59
C ALA A 69 -32.12 -14.26 22.52
N ILE A 70 -32.62 -13.50 21.55
CA ILE A 70 -34.08 -13.26 21.41
C ILE A 70 -34.82 -14.53 20.99
N THR A 71 -34.23 -15.34 20.11
CA THR A 71 -34.91 -16.51 19.54
C THR A 71 -34.95 -17.69 20.51
N TYR A 72 -33.96 -17.79 21.40
CA TYR A 72 -33.72 -18.97 22.25
C TYR A 72 -33.62 -18.68 23.75
N ALA A 73 -33.81 -17.44 24.22
CA ALA A 73 -33.99 -17.12 25.64
C ALA A 73 -35.48 -17.06 26.01
#